data_AF-F5Y8U0-F1
#
_entry.id   AF-F5Y8U0-F1
#
_cell.length_a   1.000
_cell.length_b   1.000
_cell.length_c   1.000
_cell.angle_alpha   90.00
_cell.angle_beta   90.00
_cell.angle_gamma   90.00
#
_symmetry.space_group_name_H-M   'P 1'
#
loop_
_entity.id
_entity.type
_entity.pdbx_description
1 polymer ?
#
loop_
_entity_poly.entity_id
_entity_poly.type
_entity_poly.pdbx_seq_one_letter_code
_entity_poly.pdbx_strand_id
1 'polypeptide(L)'
;MAITKSKGKAGQKPPKEALRRIKEAAKYPINLEAAPELSPEALKEFAHMAAERDQKKKRQVVTLRLAPDDVAKYKSLGKGYTSIMADVLNYAANNPEILSKVR
;
A
#
# COMPACT_ATOMS: atom_id res chain seq x y z
N MET A 1 -14.17 -7.22 -12.69
CA MET A 1 -13.39 -6.42 -13.67
C MET A 1 -11.90 -6.52 -13.34
N ALA A 2 -11.08 -6.99 -14.28
CA ALA A 2 -9.63 -7.07 -14.08
C ALA A 2 -8.98 -5.72 -14.41
N ILE A 3 -8.30 -5.11 -13.44
CA ILE A 3 -7.58 -3.84 -13.63
C ILE A 3 -6.32 -4.12 -14.46
N THR A 4 -6.27 -3.65 -15.71
CA THR A 4 -5.08 -3.76 -16.56
C THR A 4 -4.17 -2.55 -16.35
N LYS A 5 -2.98 -2.74 -15.78
CA LYS A 5 -1.98 -1.69 -15.58
C LYS A 5 -1.08 -1.59 -16.82
N SER A 6 -0.89 -0.39 -17.36
CA SER A 6 0.09 -0.12 -18.43
C SER A 6 0.96 1.09 -18.03
N LYS A 7 2.25 1.03 -18.39
CA LYS A 7 3.21 2.15 -18.21
C LYS A 7 3.37 2.87 -19.55
N GLY A 8 3.18 4.18 -19.57
CA GLY A 8 3.38 5.03 -20.74
C GLY A 8 4.37 6.16 -20.46
N LYS A 9 5.09 6.63 -21.49
CA LYS A 9 5.90 7.85 -21.42
C LYS A 9 5.05 9.06 -21.81
N ALA A 10 5.39 10.25 -21.30
CA ALA A 10 4.70 11.49 -21.68
C ALA A 10 4.73 11.69 -23.20
N GLY A 11 3.56 11.96 -23.81
CA GLY A 11 3.38 12.12 -25.26
C GLY A 11 3.16 10.83 -26.06
N GLN A 12 3.24 9.64 -25.42
CA GLN A 12 2.97 8.38 -26.09
C GLN A 12 1.45 8.17 -26.27
N LYS A 13 1.00 7.94 -27.51
CA LYS A 13 -0.40 7.59 -27.79
C LYS A 13 -0.74 6.24 -27.13
N PRO A 14 -1.87 6.13 -26.41
CA PRO A 14 -2.28 4.88 -25.80
C PRO A 14 -2.38 3.74 -26.82
N PRO A 15 -2.13 2.48 -26.43
CA PRO A 15 -2.31 1.34 -27.31
C PRO A 15 -3.74 1.32 -27.87
N LYS A 16 -3.89 0.92 -29.15
CA LYS A 16 -5.18 0.95 -29.88
C LYS A 16 -6.31 0.25 -29.14
N GLU A 17 -6.02 -0.80 -28.39
CA GLU A 17 -6.97 -1.52 -27.56
C GLU A 17 -7.48 -0.71 -26.36
N ALA A 18 -6.60 0.02 -25.68
CA ALA A 18 -6.99 0.91 -24.59
C ALA A 18 -7.91 2.01 -25.11
N LEU A 19 -7.61 2.57 -26.29
CA LEU A 19 -8.44 3.60 -26.92
C LEU A 19 -9.82 3.08 -27.32
N ARG A 20 -9.91 1.82 -27.81
CA ARG A 20 -11.20 1.16 -28.09
C ARG A 20 -12.02 0.98 -26.83
N ARG A 21 -11.43 0.47 -25.75
CA ARG A 21 -12.11 0.29 -24.46
C ARG A 21 -12.58 1.62 -23.85
N ILE A 22 -11.78 2.68 -23.95
CA ILE A 22 -12.18 4.03 -23.51
C ILE A 22 -13.40 4.53 -24.30
N LYS A 23 -13.39 4.36 -25.64
CA LYS A 23 -14.52 4.74 -26.50
C LYS A 23 -15.78 3.91 -26.23
N GLU A 24 -15.63 2.65 -25.87
CA GLU A 24 -16.74 1.76 -25.50
C GLU A 24 -17.28 2.12 -24.12
N ALA A 25 -16.42 2.36 -23.14
CA ALA A 25 -16.77 2.85 -21.80
C ALA A 25 -17.53 4.17 -21.84
N ALA A 26 -17.16 5.08 -22.74
CA ALA A 26 -17.84 6.36 -22.93
C ALA A 26 -19.29 6.25 -23.45
N LYS A 27 -19.70 5.08 -23.97
CA LYS A 27 -21.08 4.84 -24.43
C LYS A 27 -22.00 4.37 -23.33
N TYR A 28 -21.47 3.95 -22.19
CA TYR A 28 -22.31 3.53 -21.07
C TYR A 28 -22.92 4.76 -20.40
N PRO A 29 -24.22 4.75 -20.09
CA PRO A 29 -24.86 5.85 -19.37
C PRO A 29 -24.22 5.97 -17.99
N ILE A 30 -23.80 7.19 -17.65
CA ILE A 30 -23.29 7.50 -16.31
C ILE A 30 -24.50 7.56 -15.39
N ASN A 31 -24.83 6.44 -14.76
CA ASN A 31 -25.93 6.38 -13.80
C ASN A 31 -25.44 6.89 -12.43
N LEU A 32 -25.78 8.14 -12.12
CA LEU A 32 -25.49 8.77 -10.83
C LEU A 32 -26.54 8.44 -9.76
N GLU A 33 -27.68 7.81 -10.10
CA GLU A 33 -28.72 7.46 -9.11
C GLU A 33 -28.24 6.40 -8.11
N ALA A 34 -27.32 5.52 -8.51
CA ALA A 34 -26.74 4.49 -7.65
C ALA A 34 -25.60 5.02 -6.76
N ALA A 35 -25.18 6.27 -6.94
CA ALA A 35 -24.06 6.89 -6.23
C ALA A 35 -24.52 8.24 -5.65
N PRO A 36 -25.20 8.23 -4.48
CA PRO A 36 -25.58 9.47 -3.82
C PRO A 36 -24.33 10.31 -3.55
N GLU A 37 -24.41 11.61 -3.83
CA GLU A 37 -23.33 12.54 -3.50
C GLU A 37 -23.08 12.46 -1.99
N LEU A 38 -21.83 12.19 -1.59
CA LEU A 38 -21.48 12.19 -0.18
C LEU A 38 -21.73 13.60 0.37
N SER A 39 -22.45 13.67 1.50
CA SER A 39 -22.63 14.92 2.20
C SER A 39 -21.26 15.54 2.54
N PRO A 40 -21.14 16.88 2.57
CA PRO A 40 -19.89 17.54 2.96
C PRO A 40 -19.37 17.09 4.33
N GLU A 41 -20.27 16.66 5.22
CA GLU A 41 -19.95 16.12 6.54
C GLU A 41 -19.32 14.73 6.44
N ALA A 42 -19.93 13.82 5.66
CA ALA A 42 -19.37 12.50 5.41
C ALA A 42 -17.97 12.59 4.78
N LEU A 43 -17.77 13.51 3.82
CA LEU A 43 -16.44 13.75 3.22
C LEU A 43 -15.40 14.16 4.26
N LYS A 44 -15.75 15.01 5.23
CA LYS A 44 -14.85 15.42 6.32
C LYS A 44 -14.52 14.25 7.23
N GLU A 45 -15.49 13.42 7.59
CA GLU A 45 -15.26 12.22 8.39
C GLU A 45 -14.34 11.23 7.67
N PHE A 46 -14.57 11.00 6.38
CA PHE A 46 -13.69 10.14 5.57
C PHE A 46 -12.26 10.69 5.50
N ALA A 47 -12.10 12.01 5.32
CA ALA A 47 -10.79 12.65 5.33
C ALA A 47 -10.08 12.49 6.68
N HIS A 48 -10.81 12.64 7.79
CA HIS A 48 -10.28 12.43 9.14
C HIS A 48 -9.84 10.97 9.35
N MET A 49 -10.71 10.01 9.03
CA MET A 49 -10.40 8.59 9.13
C MET A 49 -9.25 8.16 8.21
N ALA A 50 -9.09 8.80 7.05
CA ALA A 50 -7.96 8.58 6.16
C ALA A 50 -6.65 9.10 6.79
N ALA A 51 -6.67 10.32 7.34
CA ALA A 51 -5.53 10.91 8.01
C ALA A 51 -5.06 10.07 9.21
N GLU A 52 -5.99 9.58 10.04
CA GLU A 52 -5.65 8.67 11.16
C GLU A 52 -5.02 7.36 10.67
N ARG A 53 -5.58 6.75 9.62
CA ARG A 53 -5.04 5.53 9.01
C ARG A 53 -3.63 5.78 8.48
N ASP A 54 -3.40 6.92 7.85
CA ASP A 54 -2.09 7.27 7.31
C ASP A 54 -1.08 7.54 8.41
N GLN A 55 -1.48 8.21 9.50
CA GLN A 55 -0.63 8.36 10.69
C GLN A 55 -0.25 7.02 11.29
N LYS A 56 -1.19 6.08 11.45
CA LYS A 56 -0.92 4.73 11.95
C LYS A 56 -0.02 3.91 11.02
N LYS A 57 -0.05 4.18 9.70
CA LYS A 57 0.79 3.51 8.70
C LYS A 57 2.18 4.10 8.58
N LYS A 58 2.43 5.31 9.06
CA LYS A 58 3.76 5.94 9.02
C LYS A 58 4.71 5.16 9.94
N ARG A 59 5.47 4.26 9.33
CA ARG A 59 6.55 3.53 10.00
C ARG A 59 7.65 4.53 10.36
N GLN A 60 8.13 4.48 11.60
CA GLN A 60 9.30 5.24 12.01
C GLN A 60 10.56 4.58 11.43
N VAL A 61 11.42 5.38 10.81
CA VAL A 61 12.72 4.90 10.33
C VAL A 61 13.70 4.94 11.49
N VAL A 62 14.25 3.78 11.84
CA VAL A 62 15.28 3.64 12.88
C VAL A 62 16.52 3.00 12.28
N THR A 63 17.69 3.33 12.82
CA THR A 63 18.97 2.70 12.44
C THR A 63 19.41 1.77 13.56
N LEU A 64 19.62 0.50 13.23
CA LEU A 64 20.03 -0.55 14.17
C LEU A 64 21.37 -1.15 13.71
N ARG A 65 22.23 -1.52 14.67
CA ARG A 65 23.43 -2.33 14.39
C ARG A 65 23.11 -3.79 14.63
N LEU A 66 23.51 -4.64 13.68
CA LEU A 66 23.24 -6.07 13.70
C LEU A 66 24.54 -6.82 13.41
N ALA A 67 24.62 -8.06 13.87
CA ALA A 67 25.71 -8.94 13.50
C ALA A 67 25.67 -9.20 11.98
N PRO A 68 26.83 -9.29 11.31
CA PRO A 68 26.91 -9.50 9.86
C PRO A 68 26.21 -10.78 9.42
N ASP A 69 26.28 -11.85 10.22
CA ASP A 69 25.63 -13.14 9.95
C ASP A 69 24.11 -13.03 9.92
N ASP A 70 23.52 -12.23 10.80
CA ASP A 70 22.07 -12.04 10.84
C ASP A 70 21.58 -11.25 9.63
N VAL A 71 22.33 -10.22 9.22
CA VAL A 71 22.04 -9.48 7.99
C VAL A 71 22.12 -10.39 6.76
N ALA A 72 23.10 -11.29 6.72
CA ALA A 72 23.24 -12.27 5.64
C ALA A 72 22.04 -13.24 5.59
N LYS A 73 21.58 -13.75 6.74
CA LYS A 73 20.39 -14.60 6.84
C LYS A 73 19.13 -13.91 6.34
N TYR A 74 18.90 -12.64 6.69
CA TYR A 74 17.74 -11.93 6.15
C TYR A 74 17.87 -11.71 4.66
N LYS A 75 19.03 -11.25 4.16
CA LYS A 75 19.23 -11.00 2.73
C LYS A 75 19.03 -12.26 1.86
N SER A 76 19.32 -13.46 2.36
CA SER A 76 19.11 -14.70 1.62
C SER A 76 17.62 -15.02 1.36
N LEU A 77 16.69 -14.42 2.10
CA LEU A 77 15.24 -14.51 1.87
C LEU A 77 14.78 -13.79 0.58
N GLY A 78 15.68 -13.04 -0.06
CA GLY A 78 15.45 -12.42 -1.36
C GLY A 78 14.79 -11.04 -1.30
N LYS A 79 14.12 -10.67 -2.39
CA LYS A 79 13.49 -9.34 -2.51
C LYS A 79 12.36 -9.20 -1.49
N GLY A 80 12.46 -8.18 -0.64
CA GLY A 80 11.49 -7.94 0.44
C GLY A 80 11.94 -8.44 1.81
N TYR A 81 13.20 -8.89 1.95
CA TYR A 81 13.73 -9.29 3.26
C TYR A 81 13.56 -8.22 4.34
N THR A 82 13.61 -6.93 3.97
CA THR A 82 13.40 -5.82 4.90
C THR A 82 11.96 -5.77 5.45
N SER A 83 10.97 -6.20 4.67
CA SER A 83 9.58 -6.32 5.12
C SER A 83 9.45 -7.47 6.11
N ILE A 84 10.02 -8.63 5.77
CA ILE A 84 10.04 -9.80 6.67
C ILE A 84 10.73 -9.44 7.99
N MET A 85 11.86 -8.74 7.91
CA MET A 85 12.59 -8.27 9.09
C MET A 85 11.74 -7.32 9.96
N ALA A 86 10.98 -6.41 9.35
CA ALA A 86 10.07 -5.54 10.08
C ALA A 86 8.94 -6.34 10.76
N ASP A 87 8.42 -7.38 10.11
CA ASP A 87 7.37 -8.25 10.66
C ASP A 87 7.89 -9.08 11.85
N VAL A 88 9.14 -9.57 11.77
CA VAL A 88 9.80 -10.25 12.90
C VAL A 88 9.98 -9.31 14.10
N LEU A 89 10.40 -8.07 13.86
CA LEU A 89 10.53 -7.07 14.93
C LEU A 89 9.17 -6.74 15.55
N ASN A 90 8.12 -6.59 14.74
CA ASN A 90 6.75 -6.40 15.24
C ASN A 90 6.27 -7.62 16.05
N TYR A 91 6.56 -8.83 15.59
CA TYR A 91 6.22 -10.04 16.32
C TYR A 91 6.93 -10.07 17.68
N ALA A 92 8.24 -9.82 17.71
CA ALA A 92 9.00 -9.77 18.96
C ALA A 92 8.45 -8.70 19.93
N ALA A 93 8.10 -7.51 19.43
CA ALA A 93 7.55 -6.43 20.24
C ALA A 93 6.18 -6.76 20.87
N ASN A 94 5.38 -7.63 20.24
CA ASN A 94 4.05 -8.00 20.72
C ASN A 94 4.03 -9.31 21.54
N ASN A 95 5.18 -9.98 21.73
CA ASN A 95 5.28 -11.22 22.50
C ASN A 95 6.10 -11.00 23.78
N PRO A 96 5.45 -10.91 24.95
CA PRO A 96 6.12 -10.62 26.22
C PRO A 96 7.22 -11.64 26.60
N GLU A 97 7.05 -12.91 26.22
CA GLU A 97 8.01 -13.97 26.47
C GLU A 97 9.35 -13.79 25.73
N ILE A 98 9.32 -13.15 24.56
CA ILE A 98 10.53 -12.88 23.79
C ILE A 98 11.25 -11.69 24.43
N LEU A 99 10.50 -10.64 24.79
CA LEU A 99 11.06 -9.45 25.43
C LEU A 99 11.69 -9.75 26.79
N SER A 100 11.11 -10.66 27.58
CA SER A 100 11.65 -11.03 28.89
C SER A 100 12.98 -11.80 28.80
N LYS A 101 13.26 -12.48 27.68
CA LYS A 101 14.51 -13.23 27.45
C LYS A 101 15.66 -12.38 26.91
N VAL A 102 15.34 -11.19 26.38
CA VAL A 102 16.33 -10.26 25.79
C VAL A 102 16.71 -9.15 26.78
N ARG A 103 16.01 -9.06 27.91
CA ARG A 103 16.24 -8.06 28.96
C ARG A 103 17.35 -8.48 29.93
#